data_AF-A0A140L6Z0-F1
#
_entry.id   AF-A0A140L6Z0-F1
#
_cell.length_a   1.000
_cell.length_b   1.000
_cell.length_c   1.000
_cell.angle_alpha   90.00
_cell.angle_beta   90.00
_cell.angle_gamma   90.00
#
_symmetry.space_group_name_H-M   'P 1'
#
loop_
_entity.id
_entity.type
_entity.pdbx_description
1 polymer ?
#
loop_
_entity_poly.entity_id
_entity_poly.type
_entity_poly.pdbx_seq_one_letter_code
_entity_poly.pdbx_strand_id
1 'polypeptide(L)'
;MLNFGFRKRKKQKEKIEDYYKILGTRANAGPEKIREKYMEKVRAFPPETHPEEFQAVRRAYETLRDPVKRKQYDLQRKYGDKIEKIMERVWMYLYFKDFKKAEELLNEVKNMDPDNLSIHLMLANVALFQNDMEGFYRRMDTVMDMAKEDEKDAVIAIKIKMLMEVERFEEALDVLERDKVGIKDMWQYKQMRASILGELGRYNDLWNLLQEMIPSLESQQAKDIDIFIAWINTAIELTKWGEISKIQNRIRKLWNTVEDEDDRQMIREDLTWEMEGYVEAARFREAQIFVDLLCYMDPKNHELRERKKEIERTAKLDMELERMARDQEIFPVVYVEAMKLFFRTYASKEMLDSFMDSLPHDIMKDFAHMDEEIAGSILRVKKKYPMVYKTFQKEWEEIFKIRTEGLNREARRRLR
;
A
#
# COMPACT_ATOMS: atom_id res chain seq x y z
N MET A 1 8.10 5.49 4.92
CA MET A 1 9.12 5.98 5.89
C MET A 1 9.74 7.27 5.37
N LEU A 2 9.51 8.41 6.04
CA LEU A 2 10.10 9.69 5.64
C LEU A 2 11.49 9.86 6.29
N ASN A 3 12.50 10.03 5.45
CA ASN A 3 13.89 10.20 5.84
C ASN A 3 14.11 11.66 6.30
N PHE A 4 14.21 11.90 7.61
CA PHE A 4 14.48 13.23 8.15
C PHE A 4 15.93 13.33 8.67
N GLY A 5 16.81 13.85 7.83
CA GLY A 5 18.15 14.27 8.22
C GLY A 5 18.10 15.44 9.20
N PHE A 6 18.39 15.20 10.47
CA PHE A 6 18.48 16.24 11.49
C PHE A 6 19.77 17.06 11.34
N ARG A 7 19.75 18.11 10.50
CA ARG A 7 20.74 19.20 10.58
C ARG A 7 20.22 20.28 11.52
N LYS A 8 20.66 20.24 12.79
CA LYS A 8 20.41 21.29 13.80
C LYS A 8 21.03 22.62 13.35
N ARG A 9 20.23 23.51 12.74
CA ARG A 9 20.51 24.95 12.80
C ARG A 9 20.11 25.43 14.20
N LYS A 10 21.07 25.92 14.99
CA LYS A 10 20.81 26.65 16.25
C LYS A 10 19.96 27.89 15.90
N LYS A 11 18.63 27.79 16.01
CA LYS A 11 17.75 28.97 16.05
C LYS A 11 17.97 29.67 17.39
N GLN A 12 18.32 30.95 17.35
CA GLN A 12 18.35 31.82 18.53
C GLN A 12 16.93 31.90 19.08
N LYS A 13 16.69 31.44 20.31
CA LYS A 13 15.35 31.33 20.91
C LYS A 13 14.76 32.74 21.15
N GLU A 14 13.70 33.10 20.43
CA GLU A 14 12.85 34.21 20.81
C GLU A 14 12.08 33.84 22.08
N LYS A 15 12.26 34.63 23.15
CA LYS A 15 11.54 34.46 24.40
C LYS A 15 10.09 34.90 24.19
N ILE A 16 9.14 33.98 24.37
CA ILE A 16 7.70 34.28 24.25
C ILE A 16 7.37 35.51 25.11
N GLU A 17 6.87 36.56 24.47
CA GLU A 17 6.46 37.80 25.14
C GLU A 17 5.37 37.51 26.18
N ASP A 18 5.43 38.19 27.33
CA ASP A 18 4.45 38.03 28.40
C ASP A 18 3.28 39.01 28.21
N TYR A 19 2.24 38.56 27.49
CA TYR A 19 1.05 39.35 27.16
C TYR A 19 0.30 39.83 28.40
N TYR A 20 0.34 39.07 29.50
CA TYR A 20 -0.23 39.52 30.76
C TYR A 20 0.54 40.70 31.33
N LYS A 21 1.88 40.68 31.27
CA LYS A 21 2.69 41.84 31.68
C LYS A 21 2.50 43.04 30.75
N ILE A 22 2.38 42.83 29.44
CA ILE A 22 2.14 43.90 28.46
C ILE A 22 0.80 44.62 28.77
N LEU A 23 -0.27 43.86 29.03
CA LEU A 23 -1.56 44.44 29.43
C LEU A 23 -1.61 44.90 30.90
N GLY A 24 -0.64 44.52 31.74
CA GLY A 24 -0.68 44.80 33.18
C GLY A 24 -1.78 44.01 33.92
N THR A 25 -2.04 42.78 33.48
CA THR A 25 -3.01 41.84 34.07
C THR A 25 -2.30 40.62 34.66
N ARG A 26 -3.04 39.80 35.40
CA ARG A 26 -2.60 38.48 35.86
C ARG A 26 -3.19 37.39 34.97
N ALA A 27 -2.56 36.22 34.93
CA ALA A 27 -3.03 35.08 34.14
C ALA A 27 -4.45 34.60 34.50
N ASN A 28 -4.93 34.89 35.71
CA ASN A 28 -6.29 34.57 36.16
C ASN A 28 -7.32 35.71 35.88
N ALA A 29 -6.94 36.76 35.14
CA ALA A 29 -7.85 37.86 34.83
C ALA A 29 -9.02 37.38 33.95
N GLY A 30 -10.24 37.76 34.33
CA GLY A 30 -11.44 37.51 33.53
C GLY A 30 -11.50 38.39 32.26
N PRO A 31 -12.38 38.06 31.29
CA PRO A 31 -12.50 38.78 30.02
C PRO A 31 -12.74 40.29 30.20
N GLU A 32 -13.58 40.68 31.16
CA GLU A 32 -13.89 42.08 31.45
C GLU A 32 -12.64 42.84 31.92
N LYS A 33 -11.83 42.24 32.79
CA LYS A 33 -10.60 42.85 33.31
C LYS A 33 -9.53 42.98 32.24
N ILE A 34 -9.45 42.03 31.31
CA ILE A 34 -8.56 42.09 30.14
C ILE A 34 -8.96 43.26 29.23
N ARG A 35 -10.26 43.45 28.99
CA ARG A 35 -10.79 44.57 28.20
C ARG A 35 -10.56 45.92 28.87
N GLU A 36 -10.81 46.02 30.18
CA GLU A 36 -10.55 47.23 30.97
C GLU A 36 -9.08 47.65 30.86
N LYS A 37 -8.16 46.71 31.08
CA LYS A 37 -6.72 46.95 31.03
C LYS A 37 -6.20 47.28 29.62
N TYR A 38 -6.80 46.68 28.59
CA TYR A 38 -6.52 47.07 27.21
C TYR A 38 -6.90 48.55 26.96
N MET A 39 -8.09 48.99 27.39
CA MET A 39 -8.52 50.39 27.22
C MET A 39 -7.61 51.37 27.96
N GLU A 40 -7.17 51.03 29.18
CA GLU A 40 -6.18 51.83 29.92
C GLU A 40 -4.85 51.93 29.15
N LYS A 41 -4.33 50.81 28.62
CA LYS A 41 -3.08 50.77 27.88
C LYS A 41 -3.14 51.52 26.55
N VAL A 42 -4.27 51.45 25.84
CA VAL A 42 -4.50 52.22 24.60
C VAL A 42 -4.50 53.73 24.85
N ARG A 43 -5.07 54.20 25.98
CA ARG A 43 -5.02 55.62 26.36
C ARG A 43 -3.60 56.06 26.75
N ALA A 44 -2.84 55.19 27.39
CA ALA A 44 -1.46 55.47 27.80
C ALA A 44 -0.46 55.42 26.63
N PHE A 45 -0.72 54.60 25.60
CA PHE A 45 0.13 54.43 24.42
C PHE A 45 -0.68 54.66 23.12
N PRO A 46 -0.99 55.91 22.74
CA PRO A 46 -1.70 56.20 21.50
C PRO A 46 -0.87 55.84 20.27
N PRO A 47 -1.50 55.37 19.16
CA PRO A 47 -0.78 54.91 17.97
C PRO A 47 0.06 55.99 17.28
N GLU A 48 -0.33 57.27 17.43
CA GLU A 48 0.36 58.41 16.83
C GLU A 48 1.71 58.74 17.51
N THR A 49 1.85 58.40 18.79
CA THR A 49 3.03 58.76 19.60
C THR A 49 3.84 57.55 20.07
N HIS A 50 3.19 56.39 20.20
CA HIS A 50 3.78 55.13 20.70
C HIS A 50 3.33 53.93 19.84
N PRO A 51 3.70 53.92 18.54
CA PRO A 51 3.19 52.93 17.58
C PRO A 51 3.62 51.49 17.91
N GLU A 52 4.83 51.28 18.43
CA GLU A 52 5.36 49.94 18.75
C GLU A 52 4.67 49.34 19.99
N GLU A 53 4.52 50.13 21.06
CA GLU A 53 3.84 49.72 22.29
C GLU A 53 2.34 49.48 22.03
N PHE A 54 1.71 50.32 21.20
CA PHE A 54 0.34 50.13 20.78
C PHE A 54 0.16 48.79 20.04
N GLN A 55 1.06 48.46 19.12
CA GLN A 55 1.04 47.16 18.44
C GLN A 55 1.22 45.99 19.40
N ALA A 56 2.14 46.08 20.37
CA ALA A 56 2.35 45.05 21.38
C ALA A 56 1.09 44.86 22.27
N VAL A 57 0.48 45.95 22.73
CA VAL A 57 -0.77 45.95 23.51
C VAL A 57 -1.92 45.36 22.71
N ARG A 58 -2.04 45.70 21.42
CA ARG A 58 -3.06 45.17 20.52
C ARG A 58 -2.89 43.66 20.32
N ARG A 59 -1.67 43.19 20.02
CA ARG A 59 -1.37 41.74 19.89
C ARG A 59 -1.69 40.99 21.18
N ALA A 60 -1.28 41.52 22.33
CA ALA A 60 -1.56 40.93 23.63
C ALA A 60 -3.07 40.82 23.89
N TYR A 61 -3.86 41.85 23.58
CA TYR A 61 -5.31 41.83 23.74
C TYR A 61 -6.00 40.88 22.75
N GLU A 62 -5.61 40.90 21.47
CA GLU A 62 -6.20 40.02 20.45
C GLU A 62 -5.99 38.53 20.78
N THR A 63 -4.84 38.17 21.34
CA THR A 63 -4.57 36.80 21.82
C THR A 63 -5.31 36.48 23.12
N LEU A 64 -5.32 37.39 24.11
CA LEU A 64 -5.90 37.12 25.43
C LEU A 64 -7.43 37.23 25.49
N ARG A 65 -8.06 37.95 24.55
CA ARG A 65 -9.53 38.09 24.47
C ARG A 65 -10.21 36.84 23.94
N ASP A 66 -9.58 36.16 22.98
CA ASP A 66 -10.10 34.94 22.36
C ASP A 66 -9.75 33.73 23.27
N PRO A 67 -10.75 32.99 23.79
CA PRO A 67 -10.49 31.87 24.70
C PRO A 67 -9.58 30.79 24.11
N VAL A 68 -9.70 30.52 22.81
CA VAL A 68 -8.90 29.50 22.11
C VAL A 68 -7.46 29.98 21.98
N LYS A 69 -7.25 31.21 21.51
CA LYS A 69 -5.90 31.78 21.37
C LYS A 69 -5.22 31.96 22.72
N ARG A 70 -5.96 32.36 23.76
CA ARG A 70 -5.44 32.47 25.13
C ARG A 70 -4.98 31.12 25.66
N LYS A 71 -5.77 30.06 25.49
CA LYS A 71 -5.40 28.70 25.91
C LYS A 71 -4.13 28.22 25.21
N GLN A 72 -4.03 28.39 23.89
CA GLN A 72 -2.84 28.02 23.12
C GLN A 72 -1.61 28.81 23.57
N TYR A 73 -1.76 30.12 23.80
CA TYR A 73 -0.70 30.97 24.33
C TYR A 73 -0.23 30.53 25.72
N ASP A 74 -1.17 30.26 26.64
CA ASP A 74 -0.87 29.80 28.00
C ASP A 74 -0.14 28.45 27.99
N LEU A 75 -0.57 27.53 27.13
CA LEU A 75 0.07 26.23 26.92
C LEU A 75 1.51 26.40 26.41
N GLN A 76 1.70 27.18 25.34
CA GLN A 76 3.01 27.40 24.73
C GLN A 76 3.97 28.08 25.71
N ARG A 77 3.49 29.08 26.47
CA ARG A 77 4.27 29.78 27.50
C ARG A 77 4.66 28.87 28.67
N LYS A 78 3.76 27.98 29.10
CA LYS A 78 3.96 27.14 30.30
C LYS A 78 4.73 25.85 30.01
N TYR A 79 4.47 25.23 28.86
CA TYR A 79 4.93 23.88 28.55
C TYR A 79 5.62 23.75 27.19
N GLY A 80 5.66 24.77 26.33
CA GLY A 80 6.17 24.63 24.95
C GLY A 80 7.53 23.94 24.84
N ASP A 81 8.53 24.45 25.56
CA ASP A 81 9.89 23.86 25.64
C ASP A 81 9.90 22.42 26.20
N LYS A 82 8.96 22.10 27.08
CA LYS A 82 8.85 20.78 27.71
C LYS A 82 8.21 19.78 26.75
N ILE A 83 7.09 20.16 26.13
CA ILE A 83 6.37 19.36 25.13
C ILE A 83 7.30 19.06 23.96
N GLU A 84 8.03 20.05 23.43
CA GLU A 84 8.98 19.83 22.32
C GLU A 84 10.00 18.74 22.65
N LYS A 85 10.64 18.82 23.82
CA LYS A 85 11.62 17.80 24.29
C LYS A 85 10.99 16.43 24.53
N ILE A 86 9.75 16.39 25.01
CA ILE A 86 9.04 15.11 25.18
C ILE A 86 8.75 14.51 23.80
N MET A 87 8.27 15.30 22.85
CA MET A 87 7.96 14.84 21.50
C MET A 87 9.20 14.34 20.76
N GLU A 88 10.36 14.98 20.90
CA GLU A 88 11.64 14.45 20.37
C GLU A 88 11.92 13.02 20.87
N ARG A 89 11.63 12.73 22.15
CA ARG A 89 11.79 11.39 22.74
C ARG A 89 10.69 10.43 22.30
N VAL A 90 9.45 10.89 22.13
CA VAL A 90 8.35 10.08 21.57
C VAL A 90 8.74 9.56 20.19
N TRP A 91 9.21 10.44 19.30
CA TRP A 91 9.64 10.04 17.95
C TRP A 91 10.78 9.02 17.97
N MET A 92 11.76 9.21 18.87
CA MET A 92 12.84 8.25 19.08
C MET A 92 12.30 6.87 19.50
N TYR A 93 11.38 6.81 20.47
CA TYR A 93 10.83 5.53 20.92
C TYR A 93 9.92 4.87 19.88
N LEU A 94 9.13 5.64 19.13
CA LEU A 94 8.35 5.12 18.01
C LEU A 94 9.26 4.53 16.92
N TYR A 95 10.37 5.20 16.60
CA TYR A 95 11.36 4.70 15.64
C TYR A 95 11.98 3.36 16.09
N PHE A 96 12.30 3.24 17.38
CA PHE A 96 12.79 1.99 17.97
C PHE A 96 11.68 0.99 18.35
N LYS A 97 10.42 1.26 17.99
CA LYS A 97 9.25 0.44 18.30
C LYS A 97 9.05 0.16 19.81
N ASP A 98 9.55 1.03 20.69
CA ASP A 98 9.28 1.00 22.13
C ASP A 98 7.97 1.74 22.42
N PHE A 99 6.87 1.10 22.02
CA PHE A 99 5.54 1.68 22.09
C PHE A 99 5.09 1.99 23.51
N LYS A 100 5.54 1.22 24.50
CA LYS A 100 5.21 1.45 25.91
C LYS A 100 5.80 2.77 26.41
N LYS A 101 7.08 3.03 26.16
CA LYS A 101 7.69 4.33 26.55
C LYS A 101 7.12 5.49 25.75
N ALA A 102 6.80 5.28 24.48
CA ALA A 102 6.13 6.30 23.68
C ALA A 102 4.76 6.66 24.28
N GLU A 103 3.98 5.67 24.70
CA GLU A 103 2.67 5.86 25.34
C GLU A 103 2.78 6.66 26.65
N GLU A 104 3.73 6.31 27.53
CA GLU A 104 3.97 7.01 28.80
C GLU A 104 4.23 8.51 28.57
N LEU A 105 5.08 8.84 27.60
CA LEU A 105 5.41 10.21 27.24
C LEU A 105 4.24 10.95 26.56
N LEU A 106 3.50 10.27 25.68
CA LEU A 106 2.31 10.84 25.05
C LEU A 106 1.21 11.14 26.09
N ASN A 107 1.04 10.28 27.09
CA ASN A 107 0.14 10.53 28.22
C ASN A 107 0.60 11.73 29.07
N GLU A 108 1.92 11.92 29.25
CA GLU A 108 2.45 13.13 29.88
C GLU A 108 2.09 14.41 29.10
N VAL A 109 2.21 14.39 27.77
CA VAL A 109 1.80 15.53 26.93
C VAL A 109 0.29 15.75 26.96
N LYS A 110 -0.50 14.68 26.89
CA LYS A 110 -1.97 14.73 27.00
C LYS A 110 -2.43 15.37 28.30
N ASN A 111 -1.73 15.13 29.42
CA ASN A 111 -2.05 15.77 30.69
C ASN A 111 -1.75 17.28 30.70
N MET A 112 -0.84 17.76 29.83
CA MET A 112 -0.56 19.19 29.65
C MET A 112 -1.52 19.85 28.67
N ASP A 113 -1.87 19.14 27.60
CA ASP A 113 -2.76 19.59 26.52
C ASP A 113 -3.81 18.50 26.19
N PRO A 114 -4.88 18.39 27.00
CA PRO A 114 -5.88 17.32 26.83
C PRO A 114 -6.67 17.40 25.52
N ASP A 115 -6.74 18.59 24.91
CA ASP A 115 -7.55 18.84 23.71
C ASP A 115 -6.71 18.70 22.42
N ASN A 116 -5.50 18.15 22.52
CA ASN A 116 -4.63 17.96 21.37
C ASN A 116 -5.03 16.72 20.57
N LEU A 117 -5.80 16.91 19.50
CA LEU A 117 -6.22 15.84 18.59
C LEU A 117 -5.06 14.97 18.10
N SER A 118 -3.92 15.58 17.75
CA SER A 118 -2.75 14.85 17.27
C SER A 118 -2.19 13.88 18.31
N ILE A 119 -2.22 14.25 19.60
CA ILE A 119 -1.75 13.35 20.67
C ILE A 119 -2.71 12.16 20.85
N HIS A 120 -4.02 12.37 20.72
CA HIS A 120 -4.98 11.26 20.76
C HIS A 120 -4.83 10.32 19.56
N LEU A 121 -4.60 10.86 18.36
CA LEU A 121 -4.31 10.05 17.16
C LEU A 121 -3.01 9.25 17.31
N MET A 122 -1.95 9.85 17.87
CA MET A 122 -0.70 9.14 18.15
C MET A 122 -0.90 8.02 19.19
N LEU A 123 -1.67 8.27 20.25
CA LEU A 123 -2.02 7.25 21.24
C LEU A 123 -2.87 6.12 20.65
N ALA A 124 -3.82 6.45 19.76
CA ALA A 124 -4.60 5.46 19.03
C ALA A 124 -3.70 4.57 18.17
N ASN A 125 -2.71 5.15 17.47
CA ASN A 125 -1.75 4.40 16.66
C ASN A 125 -0.86 3.49 17.53
N VAL A 126 -0.34 4.01 18.64
CA VAL A 126 0.42 3.23 19.62
C VAL A 126 -0.39 2.04 20.15
N ALA A 127 -1.68 2.24 20.42
CA ALA A 127 -2.57 1.16 20.86
C ALA A 127 -2.71 0.06 19.80
N LEU A 128 -2.84 0.40 18.51
CA LEU A 128 -2.85 -0.58 17.42
C LEU A 128 -1.56 -1.40 17.37
N PHE A 129 -0.39 -0.75 17.45
CA PHE A 129 0.91 -1.45 17.47
C PHE A 129 1.09 -2.36 18.70
N GLN A 130 0.38 -2.08 19.80
CA GLN A 130 0.34 -2.92 21.00
C GLN A 130 -0.80 -3.95 20.97
N ASN A 131 -1.58 -4.01 19.89
CA ASN A 131 -2.77 -4.85 19.75
C ASN A 131 -3.87 -4.56 20.81
N ASP A 132 -3.90 -3.34 21.36
CA ASP A 132 -4.94 -2.86 22.27
C ASP A 132 -6.07 -2.19 21.47
N MET A 133 -7.00 -3.03 20.98
CA MET A 133 -8.13 -2.56 20.18
C MET A 133 -9.11 -1.71 20.99
N GLU A 134 -9.32 -2.03 22.26
CA GLU A 134 -10.22 -1.25 23.12
C GLU A 134 -9.64 0.15 23.35
N GLY A 135 -8.35 0.25 23.62
CA GLY A 135 -7.62 1.51 23.72
C GLY A 135 -7.69 2.31 22.43
N PHE A 136 -7.49 1.66 21.27
CA PHE A 136 -7.62 2.29 19.96
C PHE A 136 -9.00 2.92 19.76
N TYR A 137 -10.09 2.15 19.90
CA TYR A 137 -11.44 2.66 19.68
C TYR A 137 -11.80 3.77 20.67
N ARG A 138 -11.44 3.62 21.95
CA ARG A 138 -11.68 4.66 22.96
C ARG A 138 -11.02 5.99 22.62
N ARG A 139 -9.80 5.96 22.05
CA ARG A 139 -9.10 7.17 21.60
C ARG A 139 -9.73 7.74 20.33
N MET A 140 -10.15 6.90 19.40
CA MET A 140 -10.84 7.36 18.19
C MET A 140 -12.20 7.99 18.50
N ASP A 141 -12.94 7.46 19.47
CA ASP A 141 -14.20 8.07 19.93
C ASP A 141 -13.92 9.45 20.55
N THR A 142 -12.84 9.59 21.33
CA THR A 142 -12.41 10.90 21.86
C THR A 142 -12.10 11.89 20.74
N VAL A 143 -11.38 11.45 19.70
CA VAL A 143 -11.08 12.29 18.52
C VAL A 143 -12.36 12.69 17.79
N MET A 144 -13.31 11.76 17.65
CA MET A 144 -14.61 11.99 17.00
C MET A 144 -15.48 12.99 17.77
N ASP A 145 -15.49 12.91 19.10
CA ASP A 145 -16.24 13.83 19.97
C ASP A 145 -15.65 15.25 19.95
N MET A 146 -14.35 15.36 19.77
CA MET A 146 -13.63 16.64 19.72
C MET A 146 -13.65 17.30 18.34
N ALA A 147 -13.85 16.53 17.28
CA ALA A 147 -13.86 17.02 15.90
C ALA A 147 -15.12 17.84 15.60
N LYS A 148 -14.99 18.87 14.76
CA LYS A 148 -16.16 19.60 14.26
C LYS A 148 -16.96 18.73 13.29
N GLU A 149 -18.24 19.04 13.11
CA GLU A 149 -19.14 18.26 12.24
C GLU A 149 -18.63 18.19 10.78
N ASP A 150 -17.98 19.24 10.30
CA ASP A 150 -17.35 19.29 8.98
C ASP A 150 -16.03 18.51 8.88
N GLU A 151 -15.48 18.03 9.99
CA GLU A 151 -14.22 17.28 10.09
C GLU A 151 -14.43 15.78 10.39
N LYS A 152 -15.65 15.36 10.76
CA LYS A 152 -15.95 13.97 11.19
C LYS A 152 -15.76 12.92 10.09
N ASP A 153 -16.02 13.26 8.84
CA ASP A 153 -15.75 12.39 7.69
C ASP A 153 -14.25 12.08 7.55
N ALA A 154 -13.40 13.08 7.75
CA ALA A 154 -11.95 12.91 7.77
C ALA A 154 -11.49 12.03 8.94
N VAL A 155 -12.11 12.16 10.12
CA VAL A 155 -11.81 11.29 11.28
C VAL A 155 -12.15 9.82 10.98
N ILE A 156 -13.30 9.55 10.35
CA ILE A 156 -13.67 8.19 9.91
C ILE A 156 -12.64 7.66 8.91
N ALA A 157 -12.25 8.45 7.91
CA ALA A 157 -11.24 8.04 6.93
C ALA A 157 -9.87 7.77 7.59
N ILE A 158 -9.45 8.58 8.55
CA ILE A 158 -8.21 8.35 9.33
C ILE A 158 -8.30 7.02 10.09
N LYS A 159 -9.43 6.76 10.77
CA LYS A 159 -9.65 5.51 11.51
C LYS A 159 -9.48 4.28 10.62
N ILE A 160 -10.08 4.30 9.43
CA ILE A 160 -10.02 3.20 8.47
C ILE A 160 -8.59 3.01 7.96
N LYS A 161 -7.90 4.11 7.58
CA LYS A 161 -6.51 4.05 7.13
C LYS A 161 -5.58 3.50 8.21
N MET A 162 -5.76 3.88 9.47
CA MET A 162 -4.98 3.35 10.58
C MET A 162 -5.15 1.83 10.74
N LEU A 163 -6.37 1.32 10.57
CA LEU A 163 -6.62 -0.13 10.58
C LEU A 163 -5.96 -0.84 9.39
N MET A 164 -6.04 -0.25 8.19
CA MET A 164 -5.39 -0.77 6.99
C MET A 164 -3.85 -0.81 7.13
N GLU A 165 -3.23 0.21 7.74
CA GLU A 165 -1.77 0.27 7.95
C GLU A 165 -1.23 -0.85 8.84
N VAL A 166 -2.07 -1.44 9.70
CA VAL A 166 -1.74 -2.60 10.54
C VAL A 166 -2.40 -3.89 10.06
N GLU A 167 -2.80 -3.93 8.78
CA GLU A 167 -3.36 -5.11 8.09
C GLU A 167 -4.65 -5.66 8.73
N ARG A 168 -5.38 -4.82 9.47
CA ARG A 168 -6.68 -5.14 10.10
C ARG A 168 -7.83 -4.86 9.13
N PHE A 169 -7.81 -5.55 7.98
CA PHE A 169 -8.69 -5.28 6.85
C PHE A 169 -10.16 -5.62 7.11
N GLU A 170 -10.46 -6.67 7.90
CA GLU A 170 -11.83 -6.99 8.29
C GLU A 170 -12.44 -5.90 9.17
N GLU A 171 -11.72 -5.45 10.20
CA GLU A 171 -12.20 -4.35 11.04
C GLU A 171 -12.30 -3.03 10.27
N ALA A 172 -11.39 -2.79 9.32
CA ALA A 172 -11.45 -1.64 8.43
C ALA A 172 -12.73 -1.68 7.56
N LEU A 173 -13.09 -2.85 7.03
CA LEU A 173 -14.31 -3.03 6.24
C LEU A 173 -15.56 -2.82 7.09
N ASP A 174 -15.60 -3.41 8.29
CA ASP A 174 -16.73 -3.25 9.20
C ASP A 174 -16.98 -1.78 9.56
N VAL A 175 -15.92 -1.03 9.86
CA VAL A 175 -16.02 0.41 10.12
C VAL A 175 -16.50 1.15 8.88
N LEU A 176 -15.93 0.85 7.71
CA LEU A 176 -16.29 1.50 6.45
C LEU A 176 -17.76 1.30 6.09
N GLU A 177 -18.30 0.09 6.25
CA GLU A 177 -19.69 -0.21 5.93
C GLU A 177 -20.67 0.33 6.97
N ARG A 178 -20.33 0.24 8.26
CA ARG A 178 -21.15 0.77 9.36
C ARG A 178 -21.27 2.29 9.30
N ASP A 179 -20.15 2.96 9.06
CA ASP A 179 -20.05 4.43 9.13
C ASP A 179 -20.21 5.09 7.75
N LYS A 180 -20.63 4.33 6.72
CA LYS A 180 -20.82 4.76 5.34
C LYS A 180 -21.60 6.08 5.19
N VAL A 181 -22.68 6.24 5.97
CA VAL A 181 -23.54 7.44 5.92
C VAL A 181 -22.78 8.71 6.34
N GLY A 182 -21.73 8.57 7.17
CA GLY A 182 -20.88 9.67 7.60
C GLY A 182 -19.82 10.08 6.57
N ILE A 183 -19.59 9.29 5.51
CA ILE A 183 -18.59 9.58 4.47
C ILE A 183 -19.27 10.34 3.33
N LYS A 184 -18.93 11.63 3.21
CA LYS A 184 -19.51 12.51 2.19
C LYS A 184 -18.97 12.21 0.79
N ASP A 185 -17.68 11.90 0.70
CA ASP A 185 -17.02 11.60 -0.56
C ASP A 185 -17.21 10.12 -0.94
N MET A 186 -18.20 9.86 -1.78
CA MET A 186 -18.47 8.52 -2.29
C MET A 186 -17.32 7.94 -3.12
N TRP A 187 -16.49 8.77 -3.75
CA TRP A 187 -15.30 8.29 -4.44
C TRP A 187 -14.28 7.76 -3.44
N GLN A 188 -14.01 8.53 -2.38
CA GLN A 188 -13.12 8.11 -1.30
C GLN A 188 -13.60 6.82 -0.63
N TYR A 189 -14.91 6.69 -0.37
CA TYR A 189 -15.51 5.45 0.13
C TYR A 189 -15.21 4.26 -0.80
N LYS A 190 -15.48 4.40 -2.10
CA LYS A 190 -15.26 3.33 -3.07
C LYS A 190 -13.78 2.95 -3.20
N GLN A 191 -12.87 3.92 -3.17
CA GLN A 191 -11.43 3.69 -3.18
C GLN A 191 -10.96 2.88 -1.97
N MET A 192 -11.32 3.30 -0.75
CA MET A 192 -10.99 2.55 0.47
C MET A 192 -11.58 1.13 0.44
N ARG A 193 -12.84 1.00 -0.01
CA ARG A 193 -13.51 -0.29 -0.14
C ARG A 193 -12.79 -1.20 -1.15
N ALA A 194 -12.37 -0.67 -2.29
CA ALA A 194 -11.66 -1.43 -3.31
C ALA A 194 -10.33 -1.97 -2.78
N SER A 195 -9.53 -1.12 -2.12
CA SER A 195 -8.28 -1.55 -1.49
C SER A 195 -8.52 -2.65 -0.45
N ILE A 196 -9.48 -2.46 0.45
CA ILE A 196 -9.78 -3.45 1.51
C ILE A 196 -10.27 -4.78 0.92
N LEU A 197 -11.16 -4.75 -0.08
CA LEU A 197 -11.65 -5.98 -0.72
C LEU A 197 -10.53 -6.73 -1.47
N GLY A 198 -9.57 -6.01 -2.05
CA GLY A 198 -8.39 -6.59 -2.69
C GLY A 198 -7.53 -7.37 -1.69
N GLU A 199 -7.19 -6.75 -0.56
CA GLU A 199 -6.39 -7.37 0.51
C GLU A 199 -7.09 -8.56 1.17
N LEU A 200 -8.43 -8.51 1.30
CA LEU A 200 -9.22 -9.63 1.81
C LEU A 200 -9.44 -10.76 0.77
N GLY A 201 -8.95 -10.62 -0.45
CA GLY A 201 -9.19 -11.58 -1.53
C GLY A 201 -10.66 -11.72 -1.94
N ARG A 202 -11.51 -10.72 -1.63
CA ARG A 202 -12.95 -10.72 -1.95
C ARG A 202 -13.18 -10.25 -3.40
N TYR A 203 -12.57 -10.97 -4.34
CA TYR A 203 -12.47 -10.54 -5.73
C TYR A 203 -13.81 -10.40 -6.46
N ASN A 204 -14.84 -11.18 -6.08
CA ASN A 204 -16.17 -11.04 -6.68
C ASN A 204 -16.81 -9.68 -6.33
N ASP A 205 -16.69 -9.24 -5.07
CA ASP A 205 -17.22 -7.95 -4.63
C ASP A 205 -16.39 -6.80 -5.21
N LEU A 206 -15.06 -6.97 -5.24
CA LEU A 206 -14.15 -6.02 -5.87
C LEU A 206 -14.46 -5.84 -7.35
N TRP A 207 -14.70 -6.93 -8.08
CA TRP A 207 -15.07 -6.90 -9.49
C TRP A 207 -16.28 -6.01 -9.75
N ASN A 208 -17.35 -6.22 -8.97
CA ASN A 208 -18.58 -5.43 -9.11
C ASN A 208 -18.35 -3.96 -8.77
N LEU A 209 -17.60 -3.69 -7.70
CA LEU A 209 -17.27 -2.33 -7.28
C LEU A 209 -16.45 -1.58 -8.33
N LEU A 210 -15.41 -2.21 -8.89
CA LEU A 210 -14.57 -1.61 -9.93
C LEU A 210 -15.40 -1.27 -11.17
N GLN A 211 -16.35 -2.12 -11.55
CA GLN A 211 -17.25 -1.83 -12.68
C GLN A 211 -18.06 -0.54 -12.48
N GLU A 212 -18.47 -0.24 -11.24
CA GLU A 212 -19.15 1.01 -10.92
C GLU A 212 -18.22 2.23 -10.85
N MET A 213 -16.91 2.01 -10.67
CA MET A 213 -15.90 3.06 -10.58
C MET A 213 -15.32 3.45 -11.95
N ILE A 214 -15.51 2.61 -12.97
CA ILE A 214 -15.00 2.90 -14.32
C ILE A 214 -15.60 4.21 -14.84
N PRO A 215 -14.75 5.18 -15.23
CA PRO A 215 -15.23 6.45 -15.78
C PRO A 215 -15.87 6.28 -17.16
N SER A 216 -16.70 7.24 -17.57
CA SER A 216 -17.18 7.32 -18.96
C SER A 216 -16.01 7.66 -19.90
N LEU A 217 -16.18 7.46 -21.22
CA LEU A 217 -15.11 7.79 -22.17
C LEU A 217 -14.79 9.29 -22.19
N GLU A 218 -15.80 10.11 -21.91
CA GLU A 218 -15.71 11.56 -21.93
C GLU A 218 -15.10 12.12 -20.64
N SER A 219 -15.19 11.37 -19.53
CA SER A 219 -14.76 11.82 -18.20
C SER A 219 -13.44 11.21 -17.73
N GLN A 220 -12.89 10.23 -18.45
CA GLN A 220 -11.70 9.50 -18.05
C GLN A 220 -10.45 10.40 -18.05
N GLN A 221 -9.57 10.16 -17.09
CA GLN A 221 -8.33 10.88 -16.85
C GLN A 221 -7.17 9.88 -16.67
N ALA A 222 -5.94 10.34 -16.81
CA ALA A 222 -4.76 9.48 -16.72
C ALA A 222 -4.74 8.65 -15.42
N LYS A 223 -5.08 9.28 -14.28
CA LYS A 223 -5.17 8.63 -12.96
C LYS A 223 -6.17 7.47 -12.86
N ASP A 224 -7.10 7.35 -13.80
CA ASP A 224 -8.06 6.24 -13.80
C ASP A 224 -7.40 4.92 -14.24
N ILE A 225 -6.12 4.96 -14.65
CA ILE A 225 -5.30 3.76 -14.94
C ILE A 225 -5.29 2.77 -13.77
N ASP A 226 -5.24 3.26 -12.53
CA ASP A 226 -5.25 2.44 -11.31
C ASP A 226 -6.47 1.52 -11.26
N ILE A 227 -7.65 2.04 -11.64
CA ILE A 227 -8.90 1.28 -11.66
C ILE A 227 -8.83 0.19 -12.73
N PHE A 228 -8.28 0.49 -13.89
CA PHE A 228 -8.16 -0.48 -14.97
C PHE A 228 -7.13 -1.58 -14.66
N ILE A 229 -6.01 -1.24 -14.03
CA ILE A 229 -5.00 -2.20 -13.55
C ILE A 229 -5.63 -3.12 -12.50
N ALA A 230 -6.27 -2.54 -11.47
CA ALA A 230 -6.99 -3.31 -10.46
C ALA A 230 -8.06 -4.21 -11.07
N TRP A 231 -8.74 -3.76 -12.14
CA TRP A 231 -9.76 -4.53 -12.83
C TRP A 231 -9.18 -5.70 -13.65
N ILE A 232 -8.02 -5.53 -14.29
CA ILE A 232 -7.27 -6.63 -14.92
C ILE A 232 -6.84 -7.65 -13.86
N ASN A 233 -6.23 -7.20 -12.77
CA ASN A 233 -5.77 -8.08 -11.70
C ASN A 233 -6.93 -8.88 -11.09
N THR A 234 -8.06 -8.21 -10.82
CA THR A 234 -9.28 -8.88 -10.35
C THR A 234 -9.83 -9.87 -11.40
N ALA A 235 -9.70 -9.56 -12.70
CA ALA A 235 -10.07 -10.49 -13.77
C ALA A 235 -9.21 -11.76 -13.74
N ILE A 236 -7.90 -11.60 -13.55
CA ILE A 236 -6.91 -12.67 -13.48
C ILE A 236 -7.25 -13.61 -12.31
N GLU A 237 -7.43 -13.06 -11.11
CA GLU A 237 -7.74 -13.83 -9.90
C GLU A 237 -9.11 -14.55 -10.00
N LEU A 238 -10.09 -13.95 -10.68
CA LEU A 238 -11.37 -14.61 -10.99
C LEU A 238 -11.31 -15.52 -12.23
N THR A 239 -10.16 -15.67 -12.88
CA THR A 239 -9.98 -16.40 -14.13
C THR A 239 -10.88 -15.95 -15.29
N LYS A 240 -11.32 -14.68 -15.28
CA LYS A 240 -12.16 -14.03 -16.29
C LYS A 240 -11.34 -13.61 -17.54
N TRP A 241 -10.59 -14.54 -18.11
CA TRP A 241 -9.69 -14.30 -19.25
C TRP A 241 -10.39 -13.68 -20.48
N GLY A 242 -11.68 -13.99 -20.69
CA GLY A 242 -12.48 -13.41 -21.78
C GLY A 242 -12.82 -11.92 -21.63
N GLU A 243 -12.69 -11.36 -20.43
CA GLU A 243 -12.93 -9.93 -20.17
C GLU A 243 -11.67 -9.09 -20.39
N ILE A 244 -10.48 -9.66 -20.24
CA ILE A 244 -9.20 -8.94 -20.27
C ILE A 244 -9.03 -8.13 -21.56
N SER A 245 -9.36 -8.69 -22.73
CA SER A 245 -9.27 -7.96 -24.00
C SER A 245 -10.19 -6.74 -24.07
N LYS A 246 -11.35 -6.78 -23.40
CA LYS A 246 -12.25 -5.62 -23.31
C LYS A 246 -11.64 -4.53 -22.42
N ILE A 247 -10.99 -4.92 -21.33
CA ILE A 247 -10.30 -4.00 -20.42
C ILE A 247 -9.10 -3.36 -21.10
N GLN A 248 -8.25 -4.15 -21.77
CA GLN A 248 -7.13 -3.63 -22.57
C GLN A 248 -7.61 -2.62 -23.63
N ASN A 249 -8.75 -2.89 -24.28
CA ASN A 249 -9.32 -1.93 -25.23
C ASN A 249 -9.78 -0.63 -24.55
N ARG A 250 -10.28 -0.68 -23.31
CA ARG A 250 -10.57 0.54 -22.52
C ARG A 250 -9.31 1.32 -22.20
N ILE A 251 -8.24 0.65 -21.78
CA ILE A 251 -6.94 1.30 -21.51
C ILE A 251 -6.38 1.96 -22.77
N ARG A 252 -6.47 1.31 -23.94
CA ARG A 252 -6.06 1.94 -25.21
C ARG A 252 -6.86 3.19 -25.53
N LYS A 253 -8.17 3.20 -25.25
CA LYS A 253 -9.00 4.40 -25.40
C LYS A 253 -8.60 5.51 -24.42
N LEU A 254 -8.28 5.17 -23.18
CA LEU A 254 -7.71 6.11 -22.20
C LEU A 254 -6.41 6.72 -22.71
N TRP A 255 -5.45 5.88 -23.13
CA TRP A 255 -4.17 6.32 -23.67
C TRP A 255 -4.32 7.35 -24.80
N ASN A 256 -5.26 7.10 -25.73
CA ASN A 256 -5.48 7.99 -26.86
C ASN A 256 -6.09 9.35 -26.50
N THR A 257 -6.64 9.51 -25.28
CA THR A 257 -7.17 10.79 -24.79
C THR A 257 -6.17 11.58 -23.94
N VAL A 258 -5.06 10.97 -23.52
CA VAL A 258 -4.04 11.64 -22.69
C VAL A 258 -3.04 12.36 -23.59
N GLU A 259 -2.97 13.69 -23.44
CA GLU A 259 -2.05 14.54 -24.21
C GLU A 259 -0.80 14.94 -23.43
N ASP A 260 -0.92 15.11 -22.12
CA ASP A 260 0.17 15.51 -21.24
C ASP A 260 1.23 14.40 -21.13
N GLU A 261 2.51 14.76 -21.26
CA GLU A 261 3.58 13.76 -21.31
C GLU A 261 3.94 13.20 -19.92
N ASP A 262 3.74 13.99 -18.85
CA ASP A 262 3.95 13.51 -17.48
C ASP A 262 2.86 12.47 -17.13
N ASP A 263 1.61 12.73 -17.49
CA ASP A 263 0.50 11.78 -17.38
C ASP A 263 0.74 10.50 -18.20
N ARG A 264 1.28 10.63 -19.42
CA ARG A 264 1.66 9.47 -20.24
C ARG A 264 2.77 8.66 -19.60
N GLN A 265 3.75 9.34 -19.02
CA GLN A 265 4.85 8.70 -18.33
C GLN A 265 4.35 7.92 -17.11
N MET A 266 3.46 8.51 -16.31
CA MET A 266 2.82 7.86 -15.17
C MET A 266 2.13 6.55 -15.60
N ILE A 267 1.28 6.58 -16.63
CA ILE A 267 0.60 5.37 -17.13
C ILE A 267 1.60 4.28 -17.56
N ARG A 268 2.70 4.67 -18.22
CA ARG A 268 3.74 3.71 -18.63
C ARG A 268 4.46 3.13 -17.43
N GLU A 269 4.77 3.94 -16.42
CA GLU A 269 5.42 3.49 -15.19
C GLU A 269 4.53 2.51 -14.43
N ASP A 270 3.24 2.82 -14.24
CA ASP A 270 2.29 1.95 -13.54
C ASP A 270 2.15 0.59 -14.25
N LEU A 271 1.99 0.59 -15.58
CA LEU A 271 1.90 -0.63 -16.37
C LEU A 271 3.22 -1.42 -16.40
N THR A 272 4.36 -0.74 -16.34
CA THR A 272 5.69 -1.39 -16.29
C THR A 272 5.92 -2.03 -14.93
N TRP A 273 5.59 -1.31 -13.85
CA TRP A 273 5.63 -1.83 -12.48
C TRP A 273 4.80 -3.11 -12.37
N GLU A 274 3.57 -3.08 -12.89
CA GLU A 274 2.70 -4.24 -12.86
C GLU A 274 3.23 -5.41 -13.68
N MET A 275 3.72 -5.14 -14.89
CA MET A 275 4.34 -6.14 -15.76
C MET A 275 5.53 -6.82 -15.07
N GLU A 276 6.47 -6.04 -14.54
CA GLU A 276 7.68 -6.57 -13.90
C GLU A 276 7.35 -7.32 -12.62
N GLY A 277 6.35 -6.87 -11.83
CA GLY A 277 5.86 -7.63 -10.68
C GLY A 277 5.39 -9.04 -11.04
N TYR A 278 4.67 -9.20 -12.16
CA TYR A 278 4.29 -10.53 -12.67
C TYR A 278 5.50 -11.34 -13.17
N VAL A 279 6.50 -10.70 -13.79
CA VAL A 279 7.73 -11.39 -14.21
C VAL A 279 8.54 -11.88 -13.01
N GLU A 280 8.71 -11.05 -11.99
CA GLU A 280 9.39 -11.42 -10.74
C GLU A 280 8.67 -12.58 -10.03
N ALA A 281 7.33 -12.62 -10.13
CA ALA A 281 6.51 -13.72 -9.66
C ALA A 281 6.49 -14.95 -10.59
N ALA A 282 7.27 -14.96 -11.67
CA ALA A 282 7.31 -15.99 -12.71
C ALA A 282 5.94 -16.30 -13.37
N ARG A 283 5.03 -15.31 -13.38
CA ARG A 283 3.68 -15.34 -13.96
C ARG A 283 3.66 -14.66 -15.33
N PHE A 284 4.23 -15.33 -16.33
CA PHE A 284 4.52 -14.71 -17.62
C PHE A 284 3.28 -14.49 -18.48
N ARG A 285 2.26 -15.33 -18.32
CA ARG A 285 0.98 -15.18 -19.02
C ARG A 285 0.27 -13.87 -18.65
N GLU A 286 0.33 -13.50 -17.38
CA GLU A 286 -0.20 -12.26 -16.83
C GLU A 286 0.65 -11.07 -17.26
N ALA A 287 1.98 -11.15 -17.14
CA ALA A 287 2.90 -10.12 -17.60
C ALA A 287 2.69 -9.77 -19.08
N GLN A 288 2.33 -10.75 -19.91
CA GLN A 288 2.05 -10.55 -21.32
C GLN A 288 0.92 -9.53 -21.57
N ILE A 289 -0.08 -9.45 -20.68
CA ILE A 289 -1.21 -8.52 -20.81
C ILE A 289 -0.71 -7.07 -20.80
N PHE A 290 0.25 -6.78 -19.94
CA PHE A 290 0.79 -5.44 -19.71
C PHE A 290 1.84 -5.07 -20.76
N VAL A 291 2.73 -5.99 -21.14
CA VAL A 291 3.72 -5.72 -22.21
C VAL A 291 3.04 -5.44 -23.56
N ASP A 292 1.88 -6.06 -23.82
CA ASP A 292 1.08 -5.80 -25.01
C ASP A 292 0.51 -4.37 -25.04
N LEU A 293 0.13 -3.84 -23.87
CA LEU A 293 -0.32 -2.45 -23.73
C LEU A 293 0.86 -1.49 -23.92
N LEU A 294 1.98 -1.74 -23.25
CA LEU A 294 3.18 -0.92 -23.36
C LEU A 294 3.68 -0.87 -24.83
N CYS A 295 3.73 -2.00 -25.53
CA CYS A 295 4.14 -2.04 -26.95
C CYS A 295 3.16 -1.29 -27.88
N TYR A 296 1.88 -1.22 -27.50
CA TYR A 296 0.91 -0.39 -28.24
C TYR A 296 1.18 1.10 -28.02
N MET A 297 1.57 1.49 -26.81
CA MET A 297 1.85 2.89 -26.43
C MET A 297 3.16 3.40 -27.04
N ASP A 298 4.19 2.56 -27.09
CA ASP A 298 5.48 2.88 -27.73
C ASP A 298 5.93 1.77 -28.69
N PRO A 299 5.38 1.74 -29.92
CA PRO A 299 5.69 0.69 -30.90
C PRO A 299 7.11 0.77 -31.46
N LYS A 300 7.83 1.88 -31.24
CA LYS A 300 9.19 2.08 -31.77
C LYS A 300 10.25 1.66 -30.77
N ASN A 301 9.93 1.57 -29.48
CA ASN A 301 10.84 1.09 -28.46
C ASN A 301 11.38 -0.31 -28.79
N HIS A 302 12.69 -0.43 -28.99
CA HIS A 302 13.32 -1.71 -29.34
C HIS A 302 13.44 -2.63 -28.12
N GLU A 303 13.83 -2.08 -26.96
CA GLU A 303 13.99 -2.81 -25.72
C GLU A 303 12.67 -3.48 -25.29
N LEU A 304 11.58 -2.72 -25.34
CA LEU A 304 10.25 -3.22 -25.01
C LEU A 304 9.76 -4.32 -25.98
N ARG A 305 10.11 -4.24 -27.26
CA ARG A 305 9.79 -5.29 -28.24
C ARG A 305 10.58 -6.57 -28.01
N GLU A 306 11.84 -6.46 -27.60
CA GLU A 306 12.63 -7.63 -27.19
C GLU A 306 12.09 -8.22 -25.88
N ARG A 307 11.75 -7.38 -24.90
CA ARG A 307 11.12 -7.80 -23.65
C ARG A 307 9.80 -8.54 -23.90
N LYS A 308 8.97 -8.03 -24.82
CA LYS A 308 7.75 -8.71 -25.26
C LYS A 308 8.02 -10.09 -25.84
N LYS A 309 9.01 -10.25 -26.72
CA LYS A 309 9.34 -11.57 -27.31
C LYS A 309 9.78 -12.57 -26.25
N GLU A 310 10.54 -12.12 -25.26
CA GLU A 310 10.95 -12.93 -24.12
C GLU A 310 9.73 -13.39 -23.32
N ILE A 311 8.89 -12.44 -22.87
CA ILE A 311 7.68 -12.72 -22.10
C ILE A 311 6.73 -13.66 -22.87
N GLU A 312 6.44 -13.39 -24.16
CA GLU A 312 5.58 -14.25 -24.98
C GLU A 312 6.11 -15.68 -25.13
N ARG A 313 7.43 -15.83 -25.23
CA ARG A 313 8.05 -17.16 -25.31
C ARG A 313 7.87 -17.92 -24.00
N THR A 314 8.13 -17.27 -22.87
CA THR A 314 8.04 -17.88 -21.55
C THR A 314 6.58 -18.10 -21.13
N ALA A 315 5.66 -17.21 -21.49
CA ALA A 315 4.21 -17.39 -21.28
C ALA A 315 3.67 -18.65 -21.97
N LYS A 316 4.14 -18.97 -23.19
CA LYS A 316 3.76 -20.23 -23.87
C LYS A 316 4.26 -21.47 -23.13
N LEU A 317 5.44 -21.40 -22.53
CA LEU A 317 5.99 -22.46 -21.70
C LEU A 317 5.15 -22.63 -20.42
N ASP A 318 4.87 -21.53 -19.73
CA ASP A 318 4.04 -21.46 -18.52
C ASP A 318 2.63 -22.07 -18.77
N MET A 319 1.96 -21.65 -19.85
CA MET A 319 0.68 -22.24 -20.29
C MET A 319 0.77 -23.75 -20.63
N GLU A 320 1.91 -24.26 -21.08
CA GLU A 320 2.10 -25.71 -21.25
C GLU A 320 2.28 -26.42 -19.92
N LEU A 321 2.99 -25.83 -18.96
CA LEU A 321 3.15 -26.36 -17.60
C LEU A 321 1.79 -26.41 -16.87
N GLU A 322 0.95 -25.38 -16.98
CA GLU A 322 -0.42 -25.40 -16.45
C GLU A 322 -1.26 -26.54 -17.05
N ARG A 323 -1.15 -26.78 -18.36
CA ARG A 323 -1.84 -27.88 -19.04
C ARG A 323 -1.27 -29.24 -18.65
N MET A 324 0.04 -29.32 -18.41
CA MET A 324 0.74 -30.52 -17.97
C MET A 324 0.33 -30.90 -16.54
N ALA A 325 0.13 -29.92 -15.65
CA ALA A 325 -0.32 -30.13 -14.28
C ALA A 325 -1.70 -30.82 -14.19
N ARG A 326 -2.56 -30.64 -15.20
CA ARG A 326 -3.91 -31.22 -15.27
C ARG A 326 -3.96 -32.54 -16.04
N ASP A 327 -2.84 -32.98 -16.60
CA ASP A 327 -2.76 -34.21 -17.39
C ASP A 327 -2.47 -35.40 -16.48
N GLN A 328 -3.50 -36.20 -16.20
CA GLN A 328 -3.41 -37.36 -15.32
C GLN A 328 -2.49 -38.48 -15.85
N GLU A 329 -2.11 -38.43 -17.13
CA GLU A 329 -1.17 -39.40 -17.72
C GLU A 329 0.29 -38.92 -17.63
N ILE A 330 0.55 -37.70 -17.14
CA ILE A 330 1.90 -37.25 -16.82
C ILE A 330 2.27 -37.79 -15.45
N PHE A 331 3.40 -38.49 -15.40
CA PHE A 331 3.90 -39.06 -14.16
C PHE A 331 4.36 -37.93 -13.21
N PRO A 332 3.98 -37.94 -11.91
CA PRO A 332 4.21 -36.80 -11.01
C PRO A 332 5.67 -36.34 -10.92
N VAL A 333 6.62 -37.27 -10.92
CA VAL A 333 8.07 -36.97 -10.91
C VAL A 333 8.49 -36.15 -12.13
N VAL A 334 7.90 -36.42 -13.30
CA VAL A 334 8.21 -35.69 -14.53
C VAL A 334 7.65 -34.27 -14.49
N TYR A 335 6.45 -34.08 -13.92
CA TYR A 335 5.91 -32.73 -13.72
C TYR A 335 6.76 -31.92 -12.74
N VAL A 336 7.15 -32.50 -11.61
CA VAL A 336 8.02 -31.84 -10.64
C VAL A 336 9.36 -31.46 -11.28
N GLU A 337 9.95 -32.32 -12.10
CA GLU A 337 11.21 -31.99 -12.78
C GLU A 337 11.03 -30.86 -13.80
N ALA A 338 9.91 -30.82 -14.53
CA ALA A 338 9.59 -29.70 -15.41
C ALA A 338 9.48 -28.37 -14.64
N MET A 339 8.79 -28.37 -13.50
CA MET A 339 8.67 -27.20 -12.62
C MET A 339 10.02 -26.77 -12.03
N LYS A 340 10.87 -27.72 -11.60
CA LYS A 340 12.22 -27.42 -11.12
C LYS A 340 13.08 -26.73 -12.18
N LEU A 341 13.04 -27.22 -13.41
CA LEU A 341 13.76 -26.63 -14.54
C LEU A 341 13.26 -25.22 -14.85
N PHE A 342 11.94 -25.03 -14.81
CA PHE A 342 11.30 -23.73 -14.97
C PHE A 342 11.74 -22.75 -13.89
N PHE A 343 11.54 -23.05 -12.60
CA PHE A 343 11.88 -22.15 -11.50
C PHE A 343 13.38 -21.83 -11.46
N ARG A 344 14.26 -22.82 -11.71
CA ARG A 344 15.70 -22.58 -11.76
C ARG A 344 16.11 -21.57 -12.84
N THR A 345 15.33 -21.49 -13.92
CA THR A 345 15.64 -20.66 -15.09
C THR A 345 14.97 -19.30 -15.03
N TYR A 346 13.74 -19.24 -14.53
CA TYR A 346 12.85 -18.09 -14.68
C TYR A 346 12.37 -17.47 -13.36
N ALA A 347 12.73 -18.05 -12.20
CA ALA A 347 12.30 -17.55 -10.90
C ALA A 347 13.46 -17.34 -9.92
N SER A 348 13.14 -16.71 -8.81
CA SER A 348 14.08 -16.54 -7.71
C SER A 348 14.40 -17.87 -7.03
N LYS A 349 15.54 -17.91 -6.34
CA LYS A 349 15.95 -19.09 -5.57
C LYS A 349 14.93 -19.38 -4.45
N GLU A 350 14.43 -18.33 -3.81
CA GLU A 350 13.44 -18.42 -2.74
C GLU A 350 12.15 -19.10 -3.22
N MET A 351 11.73 -18.82 -4.45
CA MET A 351 10.56 -19.46 -5.05
C MET A 351 10.79 -20.93 -5.36
N LEU A 352 11.98 -21.28 -5.89
CA LEU A 352 12.37 -22.68 -6.09
C LEU A 352 12.41 -23.44 -4.76
N ASP A 353 13.02 -22.86 -3.72
CA ASP A 353 13.14 -23.48 -2.39
C ASP A 353 11.74 -23.70 -1.79
N SER A 354 10.87 -22.68 -1.84
CA SER A 354 9.46 -22.79 -1.40
C SER A 354 8.68 -23.87 -2.15
N PHE A 355 8.84 -23.95 -3.47
CA PHE A 355 8.24 -25.01 -4.27
C PHE A 355 8.74 -26.38 -3.82
N MET A 356 10.06 -26.54 -3.63
CA MET A 356 10.66 -27.80 -3.21
C MET A 356 10.16 -28.24 -1.83
N ASP A 357 10.03 -27.31 -0.87
CA ASP A 357 9.53 -27.58 0.48
C ASP A 357 8.05 -27.97 0.50
N SER A 358 7.27 -27.55 -0.51
CA SER A 358 5.85 -27.90 -0.64
C SER A 358 5.60 -29.33 -1.13
N LEU A 359 6.62 -30.03 -1.63
CA LEU A 359 6.47 -31.33 -2.25
C LEU A 359 6.25 -32.45 -1.21
N PRO A 360 5.36 -33.43 -1.50
CA PRO A 360 5.20 -34.61 -0.63
C PRO A 360 6.39 -35.56 -0.79
N HIS A 361 7.51 -35.26 -0.12
CA HIS A 361 8.79 -35.93 -0.36
C HIS A 361 8.78 -37.46 -0.24
N ASP A 362 7.96 -38.03 0.64
CA ASP A 362 7.89 -39.48 0.81
C ASP A 362 7.29 -40.16 -0.44
N ILE A 363 6.18 -39.61 -0.95
CA ILE A 363 5.56 -40.09 -2.21
C ILE A 363 6.54 -39.91 -3.38
N MET A 364 7.26 -38.79 -3.41
CA MET A 364 8.22 -38.51 -4.48
C MET A 364 9.39 -39.49 -4.48
N LYS A 365 9.84 -39.96 -3.31
CA LYS A 365 10.89 -41.00 -3.20
C LYS A 365 10.38 -42.35 -3.73
N ASP A 366 9.16 -42.73 -3.39
CA ASP A 366 8.57 -44.00 -3.85
C ASP A 366 8.49 -44.04 -5.39
N PHE A 367 8.11 -42.92 -6.01
CA PHE A 367 8.02 -42.81 -7.47
C PHE A 367 9.37 -42.61 -8.16
N ALA A 368 10.43 -42.23 -7.44
CA ALA A 368 11.73 -41.89 -8.04
C ALA A 368 12.43 -43.07 -8.73
N HIS A 369 12.00 -44.31 -8.47
CA HIS A 369 12.57 -45.54 -9.02
C HIS A 369 11.73 -46.17 -10.14
N MET A 370 10.61 -45.55 -10.52
CA MET A 370 9.69 -46.04 -11.55
C MET A 370 10.17 -45.61 -12.95
N ASP A 371 11.30 -46.19 -13.38
CA ASP A 371 12.05 -45.76 -14.56
C ASP A 371 11.28 -45.88 -15.89
N GLU A 372 10.45 -46.92 -16.05
CA GLU A 372 9.64 -47.11 -17.27
C GLU A 372 8.55 -46.04 -17.39
N GLU A 373 7.87 -45.74 -16.29
CA GLU A 373 6.81 -44.74 -16.19
C GLU A 373 7.36 -43.32 -16.40
N ILE A 374 8.51 -43.02 -15.78
CA ILE A 374 9.22 -41.76 -15.97
C ILE A 374 9.61 -41.59 -17.45
N ALA A 375 10.25 -42.61 -18.05
CA ALA A 375 10.67 -42.55 -19.45
C ALA A 375 9.48 -42.39 -20.41
N GLY A 376 8.39 -43.13 -20.18
CA GLY A 376 7.15 -43.00 -20.95
C GLY A 376 6.52 -41.60 -20.83
N SER A 377 6.51 -41.05 -19.63
CA SER A 377 6.02 -39.69 -19.38
C SER A 377 6.91 -38.62 -20.03
N ILE A 378 8.23 -38.79 -20.13
CA ILE A 378 9.10 -37.86 -20.87
C ILE A 378 8.79 -37.88 -22.37
N LEU A 379 8.51 -39.05 -22.96
CA LEU A 379 8.07 -39.12 -24.36
C LEU A 379 6.72 -38.43 -24.58
N ARG A 380 5.84 -38.50 -23.58
CA ARG A 380 4.59 -37.75 -23.58
C ARG A 380 4.85 -36.24 -23.53
N VAL A 381 5.77 -35.76 -22.68
CA VAL A 381 6.22 -34.35 -22.66
C VAL A 381 6.67 -33.92 -24.05
N LYS A 382 7.55 -34.69 -24.70
CA LYS A 382 8.01 -34.43 -26.07
C LYS A 382 6.86 -34.31 -27.09
N LYS A 383 5.82 -35.14 -26.95
CA LYS A 383 4.71 -35.22 -27.91
C LYS A 383 3.62 -34.18 -27.67
N LYS A 384 3.22 -33.93 -26.43
CA LYS A 384 2.07 -33.09 -26.06
C LYS A 384 2.46 -31.70 -25.54
N TYR A 385 3.68 -31.55 -25.04
CA TYR A 385 4.20 -30.32 -24.42
C TYR A 385 5.53 -29.90 -25.05
N PRO A 386 5.52 -29.57 -26.36
CA PRO A 386 6.74 -29.31 -27.12
C PRO A 386 7.51 -28.06 -26.67
N MET A 387 6.88 -27.06 -26.04
CA MET A 387 7.59 -25.92 -25.46
C MET A 387 8.33 -26.32 -24.18
N VAL A 388 7.70 -27.13 -23.32
CA VAL A 388 8.38 -27.70 -22.14
C VAL A 388 9.57 -28.56 -22.56
N TYR A 389 9.38 -29.43 -23.57
CA TYR A 389 10.47 -30.29 -24.04
C TYR A 389 11.59 -29.49 -24.72
N LYS A 390 11.27 -28.60 -25.67
CA LYS A 390 12.29 -27.88 -26.45
C LYS A 390 13.07 -26.87 -25.62
N THR A 391 12.45 -26.27 -24.61
CA THR A 391 13.14 -25.29 -23.74
C THR A 391 14.24 -25.96 -22.92
N PHE A 392 13.98 -27.18 -22.42
CA PHE A 392 14.92 -27.94 -21.58
C PHE A 392 15.36 -29.26 -22.25
N GLN A 393 15.61 -29.19 -23.56
CA GLN A 393 15.80 -30.40 -24.37
C GLN A 393 16.98 -31.26 -23.88
N LYS A 394 18.09 -30.62 -23.49
CA LYS A 394 19.30 -31.34 -23.05
C LYS A 394 19.03 -32.10 -21.75
N GLU A 395 18.34 -31.46 -20.82
CA GLU A 395 17.99 -32.00 -19.51
C GLU A 395 17.02 -33.17 -19.68
N TRP A 396 15.99 -33.04 -20.54
CA TRP A 396 15.08 -34.15 -20.84
C TRP A 396 15.78 -35.34 -21.49
N GLU A 397 16.70 -35.09 -22.42
CA GLU A 397 17.47 -36.15 -23.09
C GLU A 397 18.41 -36.89 -22.12
N GLU A 398 19.03 -36.16 -21.19
CA GLU A 398 19.87 -36.73 -20.14
C GLU A 398 19.06 -37.60 -19.17
N ILE A 399 17.94 -37.07 -18.66
CA ILE A 399 17.05 -37.82 -17.76
C ILE A 399 16.53 -39.07 -18.48
N PHE A 400 16.07 -38.93 -19.73
CA PHE A 400 15.57 -40.07 -20.50
C PHE A 400 16.64 -41.14 -20.70
N LYS A 401 17.88 -40.74 -21.00
CA LYS A 401 19.00 -41.67 -21.15
C LYS A 401 19.24 -42.46 -19.86
N ILE A 402 19.35 -41.78 -18.72
CA ILE A 402 19.57 -42.40 -17.41
C ILE A 402 18.45 -43.41 -17.09
N ARG A 403 17.19 -43.01 -17.28
CA ARG A 403 16.01 -43.82 -16.98
C ARG A 403 15.85 -45.03 -17.91
N THR A 404 16.48 -45.04 -19.08
CA THR A 404 16.35 -46.15 -20.04
C THR A 404 17.54 -47.11 -20.08
N GLU A 405 18.64 -46.77 -19.39
CA GLU A 405 19.89 -47.53 -19.41
C GLU A 405 19.72 -48.96 -18.87
N GLY A 406 18.98 -49.13 -17.77
CA GLY A 406 18.69 -50.41 -17.12
C GLY A 406 17.44 -51.16 -17.61
N LEU A 407 16.65 -50.58 -18.52
CA LEU A 407 15.38 -51.17 -18.94
C LEU A 407 15.57 -52.43 -19.80
N ASN A 408 14.78 -53.45 -19.51
CA ASN A 408 14.76 -54.69 -20.28
C ASN A 408 14.16 -54.47 -21.70
N ARG A 409 14.28 -55.49 -22.56
CA ARG A 409 13.85 -55.40 -23.97
C ARG A 409 12.34 -55.19 -24.13
N GLU A 410 11.53 -55.67 -23.19
CA GLU A 410 10.07 -55.55 -23.25
C GLU A 410 9.61 -54.15 -22.84
N ALA A 411 10.17 -53.60 -21.75
CA ALA A 411 9.96 -52.22 -21.33
C ALA A 411 10.36 -51.24 -22.45
N ARG A 412 11.52 -51.45 -23.09
CA ARG A 412 11.94 -50.65 -24.25
C ARG A 412 11.02 -50.76 -25.47
N ARG A 413 10.24 -51.85 -25.61
CA ARG A 413 9.24 -51.98 -26.68
C ARG A 413 7.98 -51.18 -26.37
N ARG A 414 7.58 -51.08 -25.11
CA ARG A 414 6.41 -50.29 -24.66
C ARG A 414 6.64 -48.77 -24.78
N LEU A 415 7.91 -48.35 -24.83
CA LEU A 415 8.32 -46.95 -25.05
C LEU A 415 8.40 -46.52 -26.53
N ARG A 416 8.10 -47.42 -27.49
CA ARG A 416 8.04 -47.09 -28.93
C ARG A 416 6.61 -46.84 -29.35
#